data_AF-A0A9D3ACW4-F1
#
_entry.id   AF-A0A9D3ACW4-F1
#
_cell.length_a   1.000
_cell.length_b   1.000
_cell.length_c   1.000
_cell.angle_alpha   90.00
_cell.angle_beta   90.00
_cell.angle_gamma   90.00
#
_symmetry.space_group_name_H-M   'P 1'
#
loop_
_entity.id
_entity.type
_entity.pdbx_description
1 polymer ?
#
loop_
_entity_poly.entity_id
_entity_poly.type
_entity_poly.pdbx_seq_one_letter_code
_entity_poly.pdbx_strand_id
1 'polypeptide(L)'
;MAGHEQTVAPVPDAVGAVVERLDANRANTLALCAVLSVCKRRMPYREAEARIDARPELGLSTQNAHALLRIMIDCGGVEAVEVPEPDCPPDARPEDMPVGYTVETTAAGKAALERFEPTRRFTEMLRDEPSGYARAYATALGLCAESGGATKAAIEHALEGDPALSMPKRVYASYFISKLETVGGLAWDGSWKTTEPGRQMLAAIG
;
A
#
# COMPACT_ATOMS: atom_id res chain seq x y z
N MET A 1 -36.52 -18.17 -15.06
CA MET A 1 -36.46 -17.37 -13.82
C MET A 1 -35.03 -16.88 -13.69
N ALA A 2 -34.72 -15.73 -14.31
CA ALA A 2 -33.38 -15.16 -14.29
C ALA A 2 -33.19 -14.38 -12.98
N GLY A 3 -32.24 -14.80 -12.16
CA GLY A 3 -31.84 -14.09 -10.96
C GLY A 3 -31.22 -12.75 -11.34
N HIS A 4 -31.82 -11.66 -10.86
CA HIS A 4 -31.20 -10.34 -10.91
C HIS A 4 -29.99 -10.35 -9.97
N GLU A 5 -28.78 -10.34 -10.53
CA GLU A 5 -27.63 -9.75 -9.85
C GLU A 5 -27.94 -8.26 -9.65
N GLN A 6 -28.39 -7.91 -8.44
CA GLN A 6 -28.44 -6.52 -8.03
C GLN A 6 -27.02 -6.04 -7.82
N THR A 7 -26.45 -5.40 -8.85
CA THR A 7 -25.31 -4.51 -8.67
C THR A 7 -25.78 -3.34 -7.80
N VAL A 8 -25.54 -3.45 -6.49
CA VAL A 8 -25.71 -2.33 -5.56
C VAL A 8 -24.74 -1.25 -5.99
N ALA A 9 -25.27 -0.15 -6.52
CA ALA A 9 -24.48 1.05 -6.77
C ALA A 9 -23.86 1.50 -5.43
N PRO A 10 -22.55 1.80 -5.37
CA PRO A 10 -21.93 2.25 -4.13
C PRO A 10 -22.63 3.52 -3.64
N VAL A 11 -22.90 3.58 -2.34
CA VAL A 11 -23.46 4.77 -1.65
C VAL A 11 -22.62 5.99 -2.06
N PRO A 12 -23.22 7.15 -2.37
CA PRO A 12 -22.55 8.25 -3.10
C PRO A 12 -21.24 8.79 -2.52
N ASP A 13 -20.90 8.46 -1.27
CA ASP A 13 -19.64 8.86 -0.61
C ASP A 13 -18.77 7.67 -0.11
N ALA A 14 -19.08 6.43 -0.50
CA ALA A 14 -18.33 5.26 -0.04
C ALA A 14 -16.86 5.29 -0.52
N VAL A 15 -16.61 5.75 -1.75
CA VAL A 15 -15.24 5.92 -2.27
C VAL A 15 -14.52 7.05 -1.52
N GLY A 16 -15.23 8.14 -1.21
CA GLY A 16 -14.69 9.30 -0.50
C GLY A 16 -14.22 8.91 0.91
N ALA A 17 -15.03 8.17 1.66
CA ALA A 17 -14.68 7.67 2.98
C ALA A 17 -13.41 6.79 2.99
N VAL A 18 -13.23 5.92 2.00
CA VAL A 18 -12.02 5.10 1.89
C VAL A 18 -10.80 5.95 1.54
N VAL A 19 -10.93 6.88 0.60
CA VAL A 19 -9.85 7.81 0.21
C VAL A 19 -9.43 8.69 1.39
N GLU A 20 -10.39 9.29 2.09
CA GLU A 20 -10.13 10.09 3.29
C GLU A 20 -9.39 9.26 4.34
N ARG A 21 -9.79 8.00 4.54
CA ARG A 21 -9.12 7.11 5.48
C ARG A 21 -7.67 6.82 5.07
N LEU A 22 -7.40 6.60 3.79
CA LEU A 22 -6.04 6.38 3.26
C LEU A 22 -5.16 7.63 3.42
N ASP A 23 -5.70 8.82 3.16
CA ASP A 23 -5.01 10.10 3.30
C ASP A 23 -4.72 10.46 4.76
N ALA A 24 -5.66 10.16 5.66
CA ALA A 24 -5.47 10.37 7.11
C ALA A 24 -4.38 9.45 7.68
N ASN A 25 -4.12 8.30 7.07
CA ASN A 25 -3.17 7.29 7.52
C ASN A 25 -1.87 7.31 6.71
N ARG A 26 -1.26 8.49 6.51
CA ARG A 26 -0.08 8.69 5.64
C ARG A 26 1.06 7.69 5.83
N ALA A 27 1.38 7.34 7.08
CA ALA A 27 2.45 6.38 7.39
C ALA A 27 2.10 4.94 6.99
N ASN A 28 0.80 4.60 6.93
CA ASN A 28 0.31 3.26 6.63
C ASN A 28 -0.35 3.17 5.24
N THR A 29 -0.34 4.23 4.43
CA THR A 29 -1.08 4.27 3.15
C THR A 29 -0.72 3.09 2.25
N LEU A 30 0.57 2.72 2.14
CA LEU A 30 0.98 1.56 1.35
C LEU A 30 0.48 0.24 1.92
N ALA A 31 0.57 0.07 3.25
CA ALA A 31 0.08 -1.12 3.92
C ALA A 31 -1.45 -1.28 3.75
N LEU A 32 -2.21 -0.18 3.86
CA LEU A 32 -3.65 -0.16 3.61
C LEU A 32 -4.00 -0.42 2.13
N CYS A 33 -3.22 0.12 1.19
CA CYS A 33 -3.36 -0.24 -0.23
C CYS A 33 -3.09 -1.73 -0.47
N ALA A 34 -2.11 -2.30 0.25
CA ALA A 34 -1.81 -3.73 0.20
C ALA A 34 -2.98 -4.58 0.74
N VAL A 35 -3.65 -4.15 1.81
CA VAL A 35 -4.90 -4.79 2.30
C VAL A 35 -5.95 -4.87 1.18
N LEU A 36 -6.25 -3.73 0.56
CA LEU A 36 -7.22 -3.65 -0.54
C LEU A 36 -6.82 -4.52 -1.74
N SER A 37 -5.51 -4.66 -1.99
CA SER A 37 -5.00 -5.50 -3.07
C SER A 37 -5.03 -7.00 -2.73
N VAL A 38 -4.70 -7.39 -1.50
CA VAL A 38 -4.73 -8.79 -1.04
C VAL A 38 -6.16 -9.32 -1.04
N CYS A 39 -7.11 -8.53 -0.52
CA CYS A 39 -8.51 -8.94 -0.38
C CYS A 39 -9.32 -8.80 -1.67
N LYS A 40 -8.71 -8.62 -2.85
CA LYS A 40 -9.41 -8.43 -4.14
C LYS A 40 -10.44 -9.52 -4.47
N ARG A 41 -10.22 -10.73 -3.95
CA ARG A 41 -11.13 -11.88 -4.02
C ARG A 41 -11.48 -12.32 -2.61
N ARG A 42 -12.70 -12.81 -2.42
CA ARG A 42 -13.18 -13.37 -1.15
C ARG A 42 -12.22 -14.42 -0.60
N MET A 43 -11.84 -14.27 0.67
CA MET A 43 -11.01 -15.24 1.39
C MET A 43 -11.28 -15.21 2.90
N PRO A 44 -10.90 -16.25 3.66
CA PRO A 44 -10.96 -16.22 5.12
C PRO A 44 -10.13 -15.08 5.71
N TYR A 45 -10.64 -14.47 6.80
CA TYR A 45 -9.99 -13.35 7.48
C TYR A 45 -8.56 -13.68 7.92
N ARG A 46 -8.35 -14.85 8.54
CA ARG A 46 -7.01 -15.29 8.98
C ARG A 46 -6.04 -15.49 7.82
N GLU A 47 -6.54 -15.92 6.67
CA GLU A 47 -5.72 -16.05 5.47
C GLU A 47 -5.35 -14.68 4.90
N ALA A 48 -6.28 -13.72 4.91
CA ALA A 48 -5.99 -12.34 4.55
C ALA A 48 -4.90 -11.75 5.46
N GLU A 49 -4.99 -11.93 6.78
CA GLU A 49 -3.97 -11.47 7.73
C GLU A 49 -2.59 -12.04 7.40
N ALA A 50 -2.48 -13.35 7.22
CA ALA A 50 -1.20 -13.99 6.89
C ALA A 50 -0.61 -13.48 5.57
N ARG A 51 -1.46 -13.26 4.56
CA ARG A 51 -1.04 -12.70 3.26
C ARG A 51 -0.63 -11.24 3.35
N ILE A 52 -1.29 -10.46 4.22
CA ILE A 52 -0.95 -9.06 4.50
C ILE A 52 0.38 -9.00 5.26
N ASP A 53 0.60 -9.82 6.29
CA ASP A 53 1.85 -9.88 7.06
C ASP A 53 3.07 -10.22 6.19
N ALA A 54 2.89 -11.00 5.13
CA ALA A 54 3.94 -11.32 4.18
C ALA A 54 4.28 -10.18 3.20
N ARG A 55 3.55 -9.05 3.22
CA ARG A 55 3.76 -7.93 2.31
C ARG A 55 4.93 -7.06 2.76
N PRO A 56 5.85 -6.67 1.85
CA PRO A 56 6.93 -5.74 2.21
C PRO A 56 6.41 -4.38 2.68
N GLU A 57 5.23 -3.95 2.22
CA GLU A 57 4.58 -2.71 2.65
C GLU A 57 4.31 -2.66 4.17
N LEU A 58 4.20 -3.83 4.84
CA LEU A 58 4.01 -3.89 6.28
C LEU A 58 5.30 -3.62 7.07
N GLY A 59 6.48 -3.79 6.45
CA GLY A 59 7.75 -3.43 7.09
C GLY A 59 7.88 -1.93 7.41
N LEU A 60 7.06 -1.09 6.77
CA LEU A 60 6.99 0.37 7.00
C LEU A 60 5.89 0.76 8.01
N SER A 61 5.03 -0.18 8.40
CA SER A 61 3.87 0.05 9.26
C SER A 61 4.19 -0.30 10.70
N THR A 62 3.69 0.49 11.65
CA THR A 62 3.68 0.13 13.08
C THR A 62 2.45 -0.68 13.48
N GLN A 63 1.49 -0.82 12.57
CA GLN A 63 0.28 -1.61 12.72
C GLN A 63 0.49 -3.03 12.20
N ASN A 64 -0.13 -4.01 12.86
CA ASN A 64 -0.20 -5.39 12.38
C ASN A 64 -1.29 -5.55 11.30
N ALA A 65 -1.30 -6.69 10.60
CA ALA A 65 -2.30 -6.98 9.58
C ALA A 65 -3.74 -6.85 10.09
N HIS A 66 -4.00 -7.30 11.33
CA HIS A 66 -5.32 -7.21 11.96
C HIS A 66 -5.85 -5.78 11.98
N ALA A 67 -5.06 -4.85 12.52
CA ALA A 67 -5.43 -3.45 12.67
C ALA A 67 -5.65 -2.79 11.30
N LEU A 68 -4.78 -3.06 10.34
CA LEU A 68 -4.90 -2.53 8.98
C LEU A 68 -6.17 -3.04 8.27
N LEU A 69 -6.47 -4.33 8.39
CA LEU A 69 -7.65 -4.95 7.82
C LEU A 69 -8.93 -4.39 8.46
N ARG A 70 -8.93 -4.22 9.80
CA ARG A 70 -10.05 -3.60 10.51
C ARG A 70 -10.31 -2.16 10.07
N ILE A 71 -9.27 -1.34 9.88
CA ILE A 71 -9.42 0.04 9.38
C ILE A 71 -10.13 0.05 8.02
N MET A 72 -9.79 -0.88 7.11
CA MET A 72 -10.43 -0.98 5.80
C MET A 72 -11.87 -1.52 5.88
N ILE A 73 -12.19 -2.36 6.86
CA ILE A 73 -13.57 -2.80 7.13
C ILE A 73 -14.40 -1.62 7.64
N ASP A 74 -13.90 -0.88 8.63
CA ASP A 74 -14.63 0.21 9.29
C ASP A 74 -14.93 1.38 8.33
N CYS A 75 -14.09 1.63 7.32
CA CYS A 75 -14.36 2.64 6.29
C CYS A 75 -15.09 2.10 5.05
N GLY A 76 -15.46 0.81 5.02
CA GLY A 76 -16.16 0.18 3.90
C GLY A 76 -15.30 -0.13 2.67
N GLY A 77 -13.97 -0.09 2.79
CA GLY A 77 -13.04 -0.52 1.75
C GLY A 77 -12.97 -2.04 1.58
N VAL A 78 -13.21 -2.77 2.67
CA VAL A 78 -13.33 -4.24 2.70
C VAL A 78 -14.65 -4.61 3.36
N GLU A 79 -15.38 -5.56 2.77
CA GLU A 79 -16.54 -6.17 3.39
C GLU A 79 -16.11 -7.41 4.16
N ALA A 80 -16.64 -7.58 5.37
CA ALA A 80 -16.49 -8.79 6.16
C ALA A 80 -17.87 -9.47 6.31
N VAL A 81 -17.93 -10.76 6.01
CA VAL A 81 -19.15 -11.58 6.11
C VAL A 81 -18.88 -12.73 7.07
N GLU A 82 -19.73 -12.86 8.09
CA GLU A 82 -19.70 -13.98 9.02
C GLU A 82 -19.95 -15.30 8.29
N VAL A 83 -19.16 -16.31 8.62
CA VAL A 83 -19.30 -17.67 8.11
C VAL A 83 -19.31 -18.65 9.29
N PRO A 84 -20.21 -19.64 9.31
CA PRO A 84 -20.19 -20.68 10.35
C PRO A 84 -18.87 -21.44 10.31
N GLU A 85 -18.23 -21.68 11.47
CA GLU A 85 -17.08 -22.57 11.52
C GLU A 85 -17.54 -24.05 11.38
N PRO A 86 -16.87 -24.85 10.53
CA PRO A 86 -17.34 -26.19 10.15
C PRO A 86 -17.21 -27.24 11.27
N ASP A 87 -16.40 -27.00 12.31
CA ASP A 87 -16.16 -27.93 13.41
C ASP A 87 -16.83 -27.42 14.69
N CYS A 88 -18.13 -27.67 14.80
CA CYS A 88 -18.88 -27.36 16.01
C CYS A 88 -19.23 -28.61 16.83
N PRO A 89 -19.15 -28.55 18.17
CA PRO A 89 -19.77 -29.56 19.03
C PRO A 89 -21.26 -29.73 18.70
N PRO A 90 -21.78 -30.97 18.65
CA PRO A 90 -23.16 -31.25 18.26
C PRO A 90 -24.21 -30.67 19.22
N ASP A 91 -23.81 -30.22 20.41
CA ASP A 91 -24.63 -29.62 21.46
C ASP A 91 -24.49 -28.09 21.58
N ALA A 92 -23.70 -27.44 20.70
CA ALA A 92 -23.56 -26.00 20.72
C ALA A 92 -24.88 -25.30 20.35
N ARG A 93 -25.26 -24.29 21.13
CA ARG A 93 -26.38 -23.42 20.79
C ARG A 93 -25.97 -22.48 19.66
N PRO A 94 -26.90 -22.06 18.76
CA PRO A 94 -26.58 -21.15 17.67
C PRO A 94 -25.88 -19.86 18.12
N GLU A 95 -26.21 -19.33 19.30
CA GLU A 95 -25.55 -18.15 19.89
C GLU A 95 -24.12 -18.40 20.40
N ASP A 96 -23.74 -19.66 20.64
CA ASP A 96 -22.43 -20.08 21.15
C ASP A 96 -21.52 -20.63 20.02
N MET A 97 -22.02 -20.64 18.78
CA MET A 97 -21.30 -21.13 17.60
C MET A 97 -20.12 -20.20 17.29
N PRO A 98 -18.87 -20.70 17.20
CA PRO A 98 -17.77 -19.88 16.72
C PRO A 98 -18.04 -19.43 15.28
N VAL A 99 -17.97 -18.13 15.05
CA VAL A 99 -18.10 -17.52 13.71
C VAL A 99 -16.72 -17.16 13.16
N GLY A 100 -16.45 -17.63 11.96
CA GLY A 100 -15.37 -17.13 11.13
C GLY A 100 -15.82 -15.90 10.35
N TYR A 101 -14.89 -15.26 9.66
CA TYR A 101 -15.19 -14.17 8.73
C TYR A 101 -14.51 -14.42 7.40
N THR A 102 -15.20 -14.07 6.32
CA THR A 102 -14.59 -13.92 5.01
C THR A 102 -14.55 -12.46 4.61
N VAL A 103 -13.47 -12.05 3.97
CA VAL A 103 -13.21 -10.66 3.60
C VAL A 103 -13.05 -10.50 2.10
N GLU A 104 -13.55 -9.39 1.55
CA GLU A 104 -13.35 -9.02 0.16
C GLU A 104 -13.36 -7.51 -0.02
N THR A 105 -12.44 -6.99 -0.84
CA THR A 105 -12.38 -5.58 -1.20
C THR A 105 -13.64 -5.17 -1.96
N THR A 106 -14.33 -4.15 -1.45
CA THR A 106 -15.57 -3.64 -2.04
C THR A 106 -15.30 -2.93 -3.37
N ALA A 107 -16.35 -2.62 -4.12
CA ALA A 107 -16.22 -1.76 -5.30
C ALA A 107 -15.64 -0.38 -4.95
N ALA A 108 -16.01 0.17 -3.79
CA ALA A 108 -15.47 1.43 -3.31
C ALA A 108 -13.98 1.32 -2.96
N GLY A 109 -13.57 0.24 -2.29
CA GLY A 109 -12.16 -0.05 -2.00
C GLY A 109 -11.32 -0.22 -3.27
N LYS A 110 -11.84 -0.88 -4.30
CA LYS A 110 -11.17 -1.02 -5.61
C LYS A 110 -10.99 0.34 -6.29
N ALA A 111 -12.05 1.15 -6.35
CA ALA A 111 -11.99 2.49 -6.94
C ALA A 111 -11.07 3.45 -6.15
N ALA A 112 -11.02 3.33 -4.82
CA ALA A 112 -10.08 4.08 -4.00
C ALA A 112 -8.64 3.63 -4.27
N LEU A 113 -8.37 2.31 -4.32
CA LEU A 113 -7.04 1.77 -4.62
C LEU A 113 -6.47 2.29 -5.96
N GLU A 114 -7.32 2.43 -6.98
CA GLU A 114 -6.92 3.02 -8.28
C GLU A 114 -6.47 4.48 -8.17
N ARG A 115 -7.05 5.26 -7.24
CA ARG A 115 -6.62 6.65 -7.01
C ARG A 115 -5.25 6.73 -6.33
N PHE A 116 -4.86 5.68 -5.61
CA PHE A 116 -3.59 5.57 -4.92
C PHE A 116 -2.54 4.80 -5.74
N GLU A 117 -2.71 4.71 -7.07
CA GLU A 117 -1.71 4.12 -7.95
C GLU A 117 -0.33 4.76 -7.71
N PRO A 118 0.71 3.96 -7.41
CA PRO A 118 2.03 4.45 -7.02
C PRO A 118 2.63 5.50 -7.97
N THR A 119 2.59 5.27 -9.29
CA THR A 119 3.22 6.13 -10.30
C THR A 119 2.55 7.50 -10.37
N ARG A 120 1.22 7.53 -10.26
CA ARG A 120 0.44 8.76 -10.12
C ARG A 120 0.80 9.52 -8.84
N ARG A 121 0.85 8.84 -7.70
CA ARG A 121 1.24 9.47 -6.41
C ARG A 121 2.66 10.03 -6.46
N PHE A 122 3.58 9.33 -7.13
CA PHE A 122 4.93 9.84 -7.36
C PHE A 122 4.95 11.07 -8.27
N THR A 123 4.16 11.09 -9.34
CA THR A 123 4.05 12.24 -10.26
C THR A 123 3.49 13.47 -9.54
N GLU A 124 2.48 13.29 -8.69
CA GLU A 124 1.93 14.35 -7.85
C GLU A 124 2.96 14.85 -6.83
N MET A 125 3.65 13.94 -6.13
CA MET A 125 4.73 14.29 -5.21
C MET A 125 5.84 15.09 -5.91
N LEU A 126 6.29 14.64 -7.09
CA LEU A 126 7.38 15.29 -7.82
C LEU A 126 7.03 16.71 -8.27
N ARG A 127 5.73 17.01 -8.51
CA ARG A 127 5.26 18.35 -8.84
C ARG A 127 5.44 19.33 -7.68
N ASP A 128 5.35 18.85 -6.44
CA ASP A 128 5.54 19.64 -5.23
C ASP A 128 7.02 19.76 -4.83
N GLU A 129 7.89 18.94 -5.41
CA GLU A 129 9.34 18.96 -5.17
C GLU A 129 10.04 20.03 -6.02
N PRO A 130 11.21 20.53 -5.56
CA PRO A 130 12.07 21.37 -6.39
C PRO A 130 12.44 20.68 -7.71
N SER A 131 12.42 21.42 -8.82
CA SER A 131 12.67 20.87 -10.16
C SER A 131 14.02 20.13 -10.30
N GLY A 132 15.03 20.51 -9.51
CA GLY A 132 16.33 19.84 -9.48
C GLY A 132 16.34 18.44 -8.84
N TYR A 133 15.27 18.04 -8.13
CA TYR A 133 15.24 16.79 -7.36
C TYR A 133 14.96 15.56 -8.21
N ALA A 134 14.39 15.72 -9.41
CA ALA A 134 14.07 14.61 -10.31
C ALA A 134 15.29 13.73 -10.60
N ARG A 135 16.46 14.34 -10.84
CA ARG A 135 17.71 13.61 -11.07
C ARG A 135 18.13 12.78 -9.87
N ALA A 136 18.04 13.32 -8.66
CA ALA A 136 18.40 12.59 -7.44
C ALA A 136 17.49 11.38 -7.20
N TYR A 137 16.18 11.52 -7.48
CA TYR A 137 15.26 10.38 -7.46
C TYR A 137 15.63 9.32 -8.51
N ALA A 138 15.93 9.74 -9.74
CA ALA A 138 16.34 8.84 -10.82
C ALA A 138 17.63 8.07 -10.48
N THR A 139 18.63 8.75 -9.91
CA THR A 139 19.88 8.11 -9.45
C THR A 139 19.60 7.04 -8.39
N ALA A 140 18.78 7.36 -7.38
CA ALA A 140 18.44 6.40 -6.33
C ALA A 140 17.68 5.19 -6.88
N LEU A 141 16.66 5.41 -7.72
CA LEU A 141 15.88 4.34 -8.36
C LEU A 141 16.74 3.48 -9.31
N GLY A 142 17.63 4.10 -10.08
CA GLY A 142 18.52 3.41 -11.00
C GLY A 142 19.50 2.50 -10.24
N LEU A 143 20.17 3.04 -9.22
CA LEU A 143 21.11 2.28 -8.41
C LEU A 143 20.43 1.11 -7.68
N CYS A 144 19.24 1.33 -7.12
CA CYS A 144 18.46 0.28 -6.46
C CYS A 144 17.84 -0.74 -7.42
N ALA A 145 17.86 -0.50 -8.74
CA ALA A 145 17.37 -1.45 -9.75
C ALA A 145 18.43 -2.48 -10.16
N GLU A 146 19.70 -2.26 -9.80
CA GLU A 146 20.78 -3.20 -10.05
C GLU A 146 20.63 -4.51 -9.26
N SER A 147 21.27 -5.58 -9.75
CA SER A 147 21.22 -6.90 -9.13
C SER A 147 21.71 -6.87 -7.67
N GLY A 148 20.77 -7.05 -6.73
CA GLY A 148 21.06 -7.04 -5.28
C GLY A 148 20.60 -5.77 -4.56
N GLY A 149 20.09 -4.76 -5.26
CA GLY A 149 19.70 -3.48 -4.68
C GLY A 149 20.90 -2.66 -4.18
N ALA A 150 20.63 -1.60 -3.42
CA ALA A 150 21.66 -0.68 -2.94
C ALA A 150 21.58 -0.46 -1.43
N THR A 151 22.74 -0.25 -0.80
CA THR A 151 22.84 0.17 0.61
C THR A 151 22.68 1.68 0.73
N LYS A 152 22.38 2.17 1.94
CA LYS A 152 22.30 3.61 2.21
C LYS A 152 23.59 4.33 1.84
N ALA A 153 24.74 3.75 2.21
CA ALA A 153 26.06 4.31 1.93
C ALA A 153 26.33 4.38 0.41
N ALA A 154 25.89 3.39 -0.36
CA ALA A 154 26.03 3.42 -1.82
C ALA A 154 25.19 4.54 -2.44
N ILE A 155 23.94 4.72 -1.96
CA ILE A 155 23.06 5.81 -2.42
C ILE A 155 23.62 7.18 -2.02
N GLU A 156 24.14 7.33 -0.79
CA GLU A 156 24.79 8.54 -0.31
C GLU A 156 25.99 8.93 -1.18
N HIS A 157 26.84 7.95 -1.52
CA HIS A 157 27.98 8.17 -2.39
C HIS A 157 27.55 8.54 -3.82
N ALA A 158 26.53 7.87 -4.37
CA ALA A 158 26.03 8.18 -5.72
C ALA A 158 25.40 9.58 -5.84
N LEU A 159 24.87 10.12 -4.74
CA LEU A 159 24.31 11.48 -4.68
C LEU A 159 25.32 12.53 -4.24
N GLU A 160 26.56 12.14 -3.94
CA GLU A 160 27.59 13.07 -3.48
C GLU A 160 27.84 14.18 -4.52
N GLY A 161 27.76 15.43 -4.07
CA GLY A 161 27.90 16.60 -4.95
C GLY A 161 26.67 16.93 -5.81
N ASP A 162 25.57 16.16 -5.72
CA ASP A 162 24.33 16.52 -6.44
C ASP A 162 23.76 17.84 -5.89
N PRO A 163 23.45 18.83 -6.75
CA PRO A 163 22.87 20.11 -6.32
C PRO A 163 21.61 19.96 -5.45
N ALA A 164 20.83 18.89 -5.66
CA ALA A 164 19.62 18.60 -4.89
C ALA A 164 19.89 18.46 -3.38
N LEU A 165 21.09 18.05 -2.97
CA LEU A 165 21.47 17.94 -1.55
C LEU A 165 21.68 19.28 -0.85
N SER A 166 21.84 20.37 -1.61
CA SER A 166 22.15 21.70 -1.05
C SER A 166 21.15 22.79 -1.42
N MET A 167 20.47 22.67 -2.56
CA MET A 167 19.53 23.67 -3.09
C MET A 167 18.15 23.04 -3.32
N PRO A 168 17.03 23.71 -3.01
CA PRO A 168 16.92 25.06 -2.42
C PRO A 168 17.21 25.09 -0.91
N LYS A 169 17.30 23.93 -0.28
CA LYS A 169 17.71 23.76 1.12
C LYS A 169 18.51 22.48 1.25
N ARG A 170 19.29 22.39 2.33
CA ARG A 170 20.08 21.19 2.61
C ARG A 170 19.17 20.00 2.93
N VAL A 171 19.34 18.90 2.19
CA VAL A 171 18.71 17.60 2.44
C VAL A 171 19.76 16.49 2.30
N TYR A 172 19.44 15.29 2.77
CA TYR A 172 20.34 14.13 2.74
C TYR A 172 19.74 13.04 1.84
N ALA A 173 20.56 12.06 1.40
CA ALA A 173 20.09 10.94 0.59
C ALA A 173 18.86 10.22 1.19
N SER A 174 18.79 10.12 2.52
CA SER A 174 17.65 9.54 3.24
C SER A 174 16.31 10.23 2.96
N TYR A 175 16.33 11.51 2.56
CA TYR A 175 15.12 12.22 2.13
C TYR A 175 14.53 11.57 0.87
N PHE A 176 15.36 11.33 -0.15
CA PHE A 176 14.93 10.73 -1.41
C PHE A 176 14.50 9.29 -1.20
N ILE A 177 15.26 8.52 -0.41
CA ILE A 177 14.92 7.15 -0.03
C ILE A 177 13.54 7.10 0.63
N SER A 178 13.33 7.88 1.69
CA SER A 178 12.07 7.89 2.44
C SER A 178 10.87 8.31 1.58
N LYS A 179 11.07 9.28 0.68
CA LYS A 179 10.03 9.72 -0.26
C LYS A 179 9.67 8.63 -1.25
N LEU A 180 10.66 7.96 -1.83
CA LEU A 180 10.44 6.83 -2.74
C LEU A 180 9.78 5.65 -2.04
N GLU A 181 10.16 5.35 -0.79
CA GLU A 181 9.47 4.34 0.01
C GLU A 181 8.00 4.71 0.24
N THR A 182 7.70 5.97 0.56
CA THR A 182 6.32 6.43 0.84
C THR A 182 5.36 6.28 -0.35
N VAL A 183 5.88 6.43 -1.57
CA VAL A 183 5.10 6.23 -2.82
C VAL A 183 5.23 4.82 -3.38
N GLY A 184 6.02 3.94 -2.75
CA GLY A 184 6.18 2.55 -3.15
C GLY A 184 7.18 2.32 -4.29
N GLY A 185 8.06 3.28 -4.58
CA GLY A 185 9.13 3.16 -5.58
C GLY A 185 10.32 2.33 -5.11
N LEU A 186 10.62 2.36 -3.80
CA LEU A 186 11.62 1.52 -3.15
C LEU A 186 10.99 0.64 -2.08
N ALA A 187 11.56 -0.54 -1.86
CA ALA A 187 11.27 -1.41 -0.73
C ALA A 187 12.56 -1.89 -0.08
N TRP A 188 12.54 -2.03 1.25
CA TRP A 188 13.64 -2.57 2.02
C TRP A 188 13.53 -4.10 2.16
N ASP A 189 14.59 -4.80 1.76
CA ASP A 189 14.74 -6.26 1.90
C ASP A 189 16.23 -6.60 2.11
N GLY A 190 16.79 -6.09 3.21
CA GLY A 190 18.24 -6.12 3.51
C GLY A 190 19.07 -5.08 2.75
N SER A 191 18.61 -4.66 1.58
CA SER A 191 19.03 -3.50 0.81
C SER A 191 17.79 -2.81 0.23
N TRP A 192 17.91 -1.56 -0.23
CA TRP A 192 16.84 -0.91 -0.98
C TRP A 192 16.79 -1.46 -2.40
N LYS A 193 15.62 -1.97 -2.79
CA LYS A 193 15.34 -2.51 -4.11
C LYS A 193 14.28 -1.67 -4.79
N THR A 194 14.49 -1.39 -6.07
CA THR A 194 13.49 -0.74 -6.92
C THR A 194 12.35 -1.71 -7.19
N THR A 195 11.14 -1.29 -6.80
CA THR A 195 9.92 -2.08 -6.98
C THR A 195 9.49 -2.07 -8.45
N GLU A 196 8.45 -2.86 -8.80
CA GLU A 196 7.87 -2.78 -10.15
C GLU A 196 7.31 -1.37 -10.46
N PRO A 197 6.52 -0.73 -9.58
CA PRO A 197 6.17 0.67 -9.79
C PRO A 197 7.38 1.61 -9.83
N GLY A 198 8.43 1.37 -9.03
CA GLY A 198 9.65 2.16 -9.06
C GLY A 198 10.37 2.15 -10.41
N ARG A 199 10.32 1.02 -11.14
CA ARG A 199 10.83 0.93 -12.52
C ARG A 199 10.02 1.80 -13.48
N GLN A 200 8.70 1.84 -13.31
CA GLN A 200 7.82 2.70 -14.11
C GLN A 200 8.06 4.18 -13.80
N MET A 201 8.23 4.52 -12.52
CA MET A 201 8.62 5.87 -12.08
C MET A 201 9.94 6.30 -12.71
N LEU A 202 10.96 5.43 -12.67
CA LEU A 202 12.28 5.69 -13.28
C LEU A 202 12.17 5.95 -14.78
N ALA A 203 11.38 5.13 -15.49
CA ALA A 203 11.14 5.30 -16.93
C ALA A 203 10.37 6.59 -17.28
N ALA A 204 9.62 7.16 -16.33
CA ALA A 204 8.85 8.39 -16.53
C ALA A 204 9.64 9.67 -16.22
N ILE A 205 10.70 9.59 -15.39
CA ILE A 205 11.53 10.75 -15.00
C ILE A 205 12.89 10.80 -15.68
N GLY A 206 13.38 9.66 -16.16
CA GLY A 206 14.61 9.53 -16.95
C GLY A 206 14.38 9.87 -18.41
#